data_AF-A0A849WH49-F1
#
_entry.id   AF-A0A849WH49-F1
#
_cell.length_a   1.000
_cell.length_b   1.000
_cell.length_c   1.000
_cell.angle_alpha   90.00
_cell.angle_beta   90.00
_cell.angle_gamma   90.00
#
_symmetry.space_group_name_H-M   'P 1'
#
loop_
_entity.id
_entity.type
_entity.pdbx_description
1 polymer ?
#
loop_
_entity_poly.entity_id
_entity_poly.type
_entity_poly.pdbx_seq_one_letter_code
_entity_poly.pdbx_strand_id
1 'polypeptide(L)'
;MEKIFLLILCTCHWVVMAQIPTQEKQILMPYMGKIEESFPYLEANLEKEIASQKEILATIQSLQKELDSDPSFFTKSKIKLQTEVEKYKLERLEKKIQEKKLQIAIYTCLLWGFQKNIITLEKLEKAKKMKPQIIQKQIWARQERQKAKERWENAENRKAAIIQEKQNAELKLQEYKKRVEILEYKKSWSNMKERMELNTGIALQNAKIVTLDTEYLIQEKIQKDSVAEEKSMFLEETEANAALRVIASNL
;
A
#
# COMPACT_ATOMS: atom_id res chain seq x y z
N MET A 1 -44.79 13.28 37.01
CA MET A 1 -43.43 12.71 37.12
C MET A 1 -43.28 11.33 36.48
N GLU A 2 -44.36 10.57 36.26
CA GLU A 2 -44.30 9.24 35.62
C GLU A 2 -43.92 9.25 34.13
N LYS A 3 -44.20 10.33 33.39
CA LYS A 3 -43.89 10.43 31.95
C LYS A 3 -42.42 10.73 31.64
N ILE A 4 -41.65 11.25 32.60
CA ILE A 4 -40.21 11.54 32.44
C ILE A 4 -39.39 10.26 32.64
N PHE A 5 -39.85 9.38 33.54
CA PHE A 5 -39.20 8.09 33.80
C PHE A 5 -39.28 7.15 32.59
N LEU A 6 -40.37 7.21 31.82
CA LEU A 6 -40.54 6.43 30.59
C LEU A 6 -39.60 6.89 29.44
N LEU A 7 -39.26 8.18 29.39
CA LEU A 7 -38.34 8.73 28.38
C LEU A 7 -36.88 8.35 28.67
N ILE A 8 -36.49 8.28 29.94
CA ILE A 8 -35.15 7.81 30.36
C ILE A 8 -35.02 6.30 30.09
N LEU A 9 -36.06 5.51 30.33
CA LEU A 9 -36.05 4.07 30.06
C LEU A 9 -36.02 3.72 28.55
N CYS A 10 -36.58 4.58 27.69
CA CYS A 10 -36.42 4.45 26.23
C CYS A 10 -35.01 4.83 25.74
N THR A 11 -34.30 5.75 26.41
CA THR A 11 -32.88 6.01 26.10
C THR A 11 -31.94 4.92 26.62
N CYS A 12 -32.36 4.11 27.60
CA CYS A 12 -31.56 3.00 28.13
C CYS A 12 -31.70 1.69 27.34
N HIS A 13 -32.64 1.59 26.40
CA HIS A 13 -32.79 0.40 25.53
C HIS A 13 -32.04 0.51 24.20
N TRP A 14 -31.31 1.60 23.99
CA TRP A 14 -30.42 1.74 22.85
C TRP A 14 -28.97 1.47 23.25
N VAL A 15 -28.42 0.44 22.60
CA VAL A 15 -26.99 0.20 22.36
C VAL A 15 -26.21 -0.63 23.40
N VAL A 16 -26.69 -1.84 23.69
CA VAL A 16 -25.78 -3.01 23.82
C VAL A 16 -25.59 -3.59 22.41
N MET A 17 -25.12 -2.76 21.49
CA MET A 17 -24.93 -3.09 20.08
C MET A 17 -23.53 -2.63 19.68
N ALA A 18 -22.65 -3.59 19.42
CA ALA A 18 -21.39 -3.47 18.69
C ALA A 18 -20.77 -2.06 18.63
N GLN A 19 -20.24 -1.54 19.75
CA GLN A 19 -19.78 -0.15 19.78
C GLN A 19 -18.36 -0.02 19.24
N ILE A 20 -18.24 0.44 17.99
CA ILE A 20 -17.01 1.08 17.50
C ILE A 20 -16.80 2.37 18.34
N PRO A 21 -15.62 2.57 18.96
CA PRO A 21 -15.31 3.78 19.71
C PRO A 21 -15.55 5.06 18.92
N THR A 22 -15.96 6.14 19.60
CA THR A 22 -16.28 7.44 18.97
C THR A 22 -15.13 7.98 18.10
N GLN A 23 -13.88 7.78 18.52
CA GLN A 23 -12.69 8.20 17.75
C GLN A 23 -12.59 7.46 16.41
N GLU A 24 -12.69 6.13 16.43
CA GLU A 24 -12.68 5.31 15.20
C GLU A 24 -13.89 5.64 14.32
N LYS A 25 -15.06 5.88 14.92
CA LYS A 25 -16.25 6.33 14.18
C LYS A 25 -16.01 7.64 13.45
N GLN A 26 -15.43 8.64 14.09
CA GLN A 26 -15.14 9.94 13.46
C GLN A 26 -14.18 9.79 12.27
N ILE A 27 -13.19 8.90 12.37
CA ILE A 27 -12.23 8.63 11.29
C ILE A 27 -12.89 7.90 10.12
N LEU A 28 -13.73 6.89 10.41
CA LEU A 28 -14.31 6.00 9.39
C LEU A 28 -15.60 6.54 8.76
N MET A 29 -16.36 7.39 9.47
CA MET A 29 -17.65 7.93 9.02
C MET A 29 -17.61 8.52 7.60
N PRO A 30 -16.59 9.32 7.20
CA PRO A 30 -16.50 9.86 5.84
C PRO A 30 -16.39 8.79 4.73
N TYR A 31 -15.97 7.58 5.08
CA TYR A 31 -15.75 6.47 4.13
C TYR A 31 -16.91 5.47 4.11
N MET A 32 -17.83 5.53 5.07
CA MET A 32 -18.89 4.53 5.21
C MET A 32 -19.82 4.46 4.00
N GLY A 33 -20.11 5.59 3.33
CA GLY A 33 -20.91 5.57 2.10
C GLY A 33 -20.22 4.79 0.97
N LYS A 34 -18.91 4.94 0.81
CA LYS A 34 -18.13 4.18 -0.18
C LYS A 34 -18.03 2.70 0.17
N ILE A 35 -17.91 2.37 1.46
CA ILE A 35 -17.92 0.98 1.94
C ILE A 35 -19.28 0.34 1.63
N GLU A 36 -20.36 1.03 1.91
CA GLU A 36 -21.74 0.58 1.64
C GLU A 36 -21.98 0.34 0.14
N GLU A 37 -21.56 1.28 -0.71
CA GLU A 37 -21.66 1.16 -2.17
C GLU A 37 -20.79 0.04 -2.72
N SER A 38 -19.55 -0.11 -2.24
CA SER A 38 -18.58 -1.08 -2.75
C SER A 38 -18.83 -2.52 -2.30
N PHE A 39 -19.51 -2.70 -1.16
CA PHE A 39 -19.77 -4.02 -0.57
C PHE A 39 -20.43 -5.02 -1.54
N PRO A 40 -21.56 -4.73 -2.21
CA PRO A 40 -22.17 -5.68 -3.15
C PRO A 40 -21.27 -5.98 -4.36
N TYR A 41 -20.49 -5.02 -4.84
CA TYR A 41 -19.52 -5.27 -5.92
C TYR A 41 -18.37 -6.18 -5.47
N LEU A 42 -17.94 -6.07 -4.21
CA LEU A 42 -16.94 -6.97 -3.64
C LEU A 42 -17.47 -8.39 -3.54
N GLU A 43 -18.71 -8.58 -3.09
CA GLU A 43 -19.37 -9.89 -3.03
C GLU A 43 -19.49 -10.52 -4.43
N ALA A 44 -20.04 -9.78 -5.40
CA ALA A 44 -20.18 -10.26 -6.78
C ALA A 44 -18.81 -10.58 -7.43
N ASN A 45 -17.79 -9.77 -7.14
CA ASN A 45 -16.45 -10.06 -7.63
C ASN A 45 -15.85 -11.30 -6.97
N LEU A 46 -16.04 -11.50 -5.66
CA LEU A 46 -15.58 -12.72 -4.98
C LEU A 46 -16.19 -13.98 -5.61
N GLU A 47 -17.49 -13.95 -5.93
CA GLU A 47 -18.16 -15.05 -6.61
C GLU A 47 -17.56 -15.35 -7.98
N LYS A 48 -17.24 -14.31 -8.77
CA LYS A 48 -16.57 -14.46 -10.07
C LYS A 48 -15.18 -15.09 -9.92
N GLU A 49 -14.37 -14.63 -8.98
CA GLU A 49 -13.03 -15.21 -8.77
C GLU A 49 -13.13 -16.68 -8.32
N ILE A 50 -14.10 -17.03 -7.48
CA ILE A 50 -14.35 -18.43 -7.07
C ILE A 50 -14.79 -19.30 -8.26
N ALA A 51 -15.60 -18.75 -9.17
CA ALA A 51 -15.96 -19.45 -10.40
C ALA A 51 -14.72 -19.72 -11.28
N SER A 52 -13.87 -18.70 -11.51
CA SER A 52 -12.61 -18.86 -12.23
C SER A 52 -11.66 -19.85 -11.57
N GLN A 53 -11.63 -19.92 -10.23
CA GLN A 53 -10.83 -20.91 -9.51
C GLN A 53 -11.25 -22.34 -9.87
N LYS A 54 -12.56 -22.60 -9.95
CA LYS A 54 -13.10 -23.91 -10.35
C LYS A 54 -12.73 -24.27 -11.79
N GLU A 55 -12.77 -23.30 -12.70
CA GLU A 55 -12.39 -23.49 -14.11
C GLU A 55 -10.90 -23.84 -14.26
N ILE A 56 -10.01 -23.14 -13.55
CA ILE A 56 -8.57 -23.43 -13.55
C ILE A 56 -8.30 -24.81 -12.95
N LEU A 57 -8.95 -25.16 -11.84
CA LEU A 57 -8.83 -26.51 -11.23
C LEU A 57 -9.27 -27.61 -12.19
N ALA A 58 -10.38 -27.43 -12.91
CA ALA A 58 -10.84 -28.38 -13.92
C ALA A 58 -9.83 -28.51 -15.07
N THR A 59 -9.24 -27.38 -15.49
CA THR A 59 -8.20 -27.35 -16.54
C THR A 59 -6.96 -28.12 -16.10
N ILE A 60 -6.47 -27.89 -14.88
CA ILE A 60 -5.32 -28.61 -14.30
C ILE A 60 -5.60 -30.12 -14.27
N GLN A 61 -6.78 -30.53 -13.81
CA GLN A 61 -7.17 -31.95 -13.79
C GLN A 61 -7.23 -32.56 -15.20
N SER A 62 -7.71 -31.81 -16.19
CA SER A 62 -7.72 -32.25 -17.59
C SER A 62 -6.31 -32.44 -18.13
N LEU A 63 -5.42 -31.46 -17.93
CA LEU A 63 -4.02 -31.53 -18.36
C LEU A 63 -3.26 -32.68 -17.69
N GLN A 64 -3.55 -32.97 -16.42
CA GLN A 64 -2.96 -34.12 -15.72
C GLN A 64 -3.38 -35.45 -16.35
N LYS A 65 -4.67 -35.63 -16.68
CA LYS A 65 -5.14 -36.83 -17.37
C LYS A 65 -4.51 -36.98 -18.77
N GLU A 66 -4.38 -35.88 -19.50
CA GLU A 66 -3.73 -35.87 -20.81
C GLU A 66 -2.26 -36.29 -20.70
N LEU A 67 -1.55 -35.75 -19.70
CA LEU A 67 -0.15 -36.08 -19.42
C LEU A 67 0.08 -37.57 -19.15
N ASP A 68 -0.84 -38.21 -18.44
CA ASP A 68 -0.78 -39.63 -18.09
C ASP A 68 -1.04 -40.53 -19.31
N SER A 69 -1.85 -40.05 -20.27
CA SER A 69 -2.28 -40.81 -21.44
C SER A 69 -1.41 -40.66 -22.70
N ASP A 70 -0.71 -39.54 -22.85
CA ASP A 70 0.08 -39.26 -24.06
C ASP A 70 1.38 -40.09 -24.08
N PRO A 71 1.79 -40.72 -25.19
CA PRO A 71 3.09 -41.41 -25.28
C PRO A 71 4.28 -40.50 -25.68
N SER A 72 4.04 -39.31 -26.21
CA SER A 72 5.06 -38.41 -26.79
C SER A 72 5.83 -37.59 -25.75
N PHE A 73 7.16 -37.67 -25.75
CA PHE A 73 8.01 -36.89 -24.85
C PHE A 73 7.86 -35.36 -25.02
N PHE A 74 7.79 -34.89 -26.26
CA PHE A 74 7.65 -33.46 -26.56
C PHE A 74 6.27 -32.92 -26.15
N THR A 75 5.21 -33.70 -26.37
CA THR A 75 3.86 -33.31 -25.97
C THR A 75 3.71 -33.32 -24.45
N LYS A 76 4.27 -34.31 -23.75
CA LYS A 76 4.35 -34.33 -22.28
C LYS A 76 5.06 -33.10 -21.72
N SER A 77 6.18 -32.70 -22.31
CA SER A 77 6.93 -31.52 -21.85
C SER A 77 6.10 -30.25 -21.99
N LYS A 78 5.36 -30.09 -23.10
CA LYS A 78 4.43 -28.97 -23.30
C LYS A 78 3.27 -28.99 -22.30
N ILE A 79 2.64 -30.13 -22.07
CA ILE A 79 1.53 -30.29 -21.12
C ILE A 79 2.00 -29.99 -19.69
N LYS A 80 3.19 -30.44 -19.30
CA LYS A 80 3.79 -30.10 -17.99
C LYS A 80 3.95 -28.60 -17.82
N LEU A 81 4.51 -27.91 -18.81
CA LEU A 81 4.67 -26.45 -18.76
C LEU A 81 3.31 -25.75 -18.62
N GLN A 82 2.31 -26.16 -19.40
CA GLN A 82 0.95 -25.60 -19.31
C GLN A 82 0.33 -25.84 -17.93
N THR A 83 0.54 -27.03 -17.36
CA THR A 83 0.05 -27.37 -16.01
C THR A 83 0.70 -26.46 -14.96
N GLU A 84 2.00 -26.22 -15.04
CA GLU A 84 2.70 -25.30 -14.12
C GLU A 84 2.23 -23.84 -14.28
N VAL A 85 1.96 -23.39 -15.51
CA VAL A 85 1.37 -22.06 -15.74
C VAL A 85 -0.01 -21.93 -15.11
N GLU A 86 -0.87 -22.94 -15.26
CA GLU A 86 -2.21 -22.92 -14.64
C GLU A 86 -2.15 -23.03 -13.12
N LYS A 87 -1.22 -23.81 -12.55
CA LYS A 87 -0.97 -23.83 -11.10
C LYS A 87 -0.53 -22.46 -10.58
N TYR A 88 0.38 -21.79 -11.28
CA TYR A 88 0.80 -20.44 -10.91
C TYR A 88 -0.37 -19.43 -10.94
N LYS A 89 -1.24 -19.52 -11.95
CA LYS A 89 -2.48 -18.72 -12.00
C LYS A 89 -3.41 -19.04 -10.84
N LEU A 90 -3.56 -20.31 -10.48
CA LEU A 90 -4.37 -20.75 -9.35
C LEU A 90 -3.87 -20.16 -8.03
N GLU A 91 -2.57 -20.26 -7.74
CA GLU A 91 -1.98 -19.69 -6.51
C GLU A 91 -2.22 -18.18 -6.40
N ARG A 92 -2.03 -17.45 -7.50
CA ARG A 92 -2.29 -16.00 -7.54
C ARG A 92 -3.76 -15.68 -7.31
N LEU A 93 -4.66 -16.48 -7.90
CA LEU A 93 -6.11 -16.32 -7.75
C LEU A 93 -6.57 -16.63 -6.33
N GLU A 94 -6.02 -17.68 -5.71
CA GLU A 94 -6.30 -18.06 -4.32
C GLU A 94 -5.93 -16.94 -3.36
N LYS A 95 -4.76 -16.32 -3.53
CA LYS A 95 -4.36 -15.16 -2.73
C LYS A 95 -5.36 -14.01 -2.86
N LYS A 96 -5.78 -13.68 -4.08
CA LYS A 96 -6.76 -12.63 -4.36
C LYS A 96 -8.14 -12.94 -3.75
N ILE A 97 -8.57 -14.20 -3.79
CA ILE A 97 -9.80 -14.67 -3.15
C ILE A 97 -9.71 -14.47 -1.63
N GLN A 98 -8.58 -14.83 -1.00
CA GLN A 98 -8.38 -14.65 0.44
C GLN A 98 -8.38 -13.17 0.83
N GLU A 99 -7.72 -12.31 0.05
CA GLU A 99 -7.72 -10.86 0.26
C GLU A 99 -9.15 -10.28 0.19
N LYS A 100 -9.95 -10.69 -0.81
CA LYS A 100 -11.35 -10.26 -0.93
C LYS A 100 -12.23 -10.77 0.20
N LYS A 101 -12.08 -12.04 0.61
CA LYS A 101 -12.80 -12.61 1.77
C LYS A 101 -12.49 -11.84 3.04
N LEU A 102 -11.23 -11.49 3.25
CA LEU A 102 -10.79 -10.70 4.38
C LEU A 102 -11.38 -9.29 4.35
N GLN A 103 -11.34 -8.61 3.22
CA GLN A 103 -11.93 -7.28 3.07
C GLN A 103 -13.45 -7.29 3.31
N ILE A 104 -14.17 -8.28 2.75
CA ILE A 104 -15.60 -8.47 3.00
C ILE A 104 -15.86 -8.71 4.49
N ALA A 105 -15.05 -9.51 5.17
CA ALA A 105 -15.20 -9.74 6.61
C ALA A 105 -15.02 -8.45 7.43
N ILE A 106 -13.98 -7.65 7.13
CA ILE A 106 -13.76 -6.35 7.77
C ILE A 106 -14.96 -5.43 7.52
N TYR A 107 -15.40 -5.28 6.27
CA TYR A 107 -16.51 -4.40 5.93
C TYR A 107 -17.85 -4.88 6.50
N THR A 108 -18.06 -6.18 6.60
CA THR A 108 -19.22 -6.76 7.28
C THR A 108 -19.26 -6.32 8.74
N CYS A 109 -18.13 -6.42 9.45
CA CYS A 109 -18.03 -5.97 10.83
C CYS A 109 -18.22 -4.45 10.96
N LEU A 110 -17.63 -3.65 10.06
CA LEU A 110 -17.80 -2.19 10.08
C LEU A 110 -19.25 -1.79 9.83
N LEU A 111 -19.87 -2.27 8.74
CA LEU A 111 -21.26 -1.99 8.42
C LEU A 111 -22.18 -2.39 9.57
N TRP A 112 -21.94 -3.54 10.22
CA TRP A 112 -22.66 -3.93 11.43
C TRP A 112 -22.44 -2.97 12.61
N GLY A 113 -21.20 -2.60 12.92
CA GLY A 113 -20.87 -1.66 14.01
C GLY A 113 -21.39 -0.24 13.79
N PHE A 114 -21.62 0.13 12.53
CA PHE A 114 -22.32 1.35 12.11
C PHE A 114 -23.84 1.16 11.94
N GLN A 115 -24.37 0.01 12.33
CA GLN A 115 -25.81 -0.32 12.32
C GLN A 115 -26.45 -0.20 10.92
N LYS A 116 -25.71 -0.59 9.88
CA LYS A 116 -26.21 -0.65 8.50
C LYS A 116 -27.01 -1.93 8.29
N ASN A 117 -28.25 -1.77 7.85
CA ASN A 117 -29.23 -2.86 7.70
C ASN A 117 -28.92 -3.86 6.56
N ILE A 118 -27.81 -3.68 5.84
CA ILE A 118 -27.40 -4.56 4.72
C ILE A 118 -26.79 -5.87 5.23
N ILE A 119 -26.33 -5.90 6.49
CA ILE A 119 -25.64 -7.06 7.06
C ILE A 119 -26.59 -7.93 7.87
N THR A 120 -26.64 -9.22 7.53
CA THR A 120 -27.37 -10.24 8.30
C THR A 120 -26.50 -10.83 9.40
N LEU A 121 -27.13 -11.40 10.42
CA LEU A 121 -26.43 -12.07 11.52
C LEU A 121 -25.53 -13.23 11.02
N GLU A 122 -25.99 -13.97 10.01
CA GLU A 122 -25.21 -15.05 9.42
C GLU A 122 -23.91 -14.55 8.77
N LYS A 123 -23.97 -13.42 8.03
CA LYS A 123 -22.78 -12.79 7.45
C LYS A 123 -21.82 -12.33 8.54
N LEU A 124 -22.33 -11.78 9.63
CA LEU A 124 -21.51 -11.38 10.78
C LEU A 124 -20.79 -12.58 11.41
N GLU A 125 -21.49 -13.70 11.65
CA GLU A 125 -20.87 -14.91 12.23
C GLU A 125 -19.79 -15.50 11.31
N LYS A 126 -19.98 -15.44 9.99
CA LYS A 126 -18.93 -15.81 9.02
C LYS A 126 -17.72 -14.87 9.11
N ALA A 127 -17.94 -13.56 9.22
CA ALA A 127 -16.87 -12.57 9.36
C ALA A 127 -16.08 -12.76 10.66
N LYS A 128 -16.74 -13.06 11.79
CA LYS A 128 -16.08 -13.33 13.09
C LYS A 128 -15.04 -14.46 13.02
N LYS A 129 -15.28 -15.49 12.19
CA LYS A 129 -14.33 -16.61 11.98
C LYS A 129 -12.99 -16.16 11.36
N MET A 130 -12.96 -14.99 10.71
CA MET A 130 -11.75 -14.41 10.12
C MET A 130 -10.92 -13.58 11.11
N LYS A 131 -11.24 -13.61 12.41
CA LYS A 131 -10.53 -12.85 13.45
C LYS A 131 -8.99 -12.97 13.36
N PRO A 132 -8.39 -14.17 13.20
CA PRO A 132 -6.92 -14.28 13.09
C PRO A 132 -6.34 -13.50 11.91
N GLN A 133 -7.01 -13.54 10.75
CA GLN A 133 -6.57 -12.86 9.54
C GLN A 133 -6.74 -11.34 9.66
N ILE A 134 -7.79 -10.87 10.34
CA ILE A 134 -7.99 -9.44 10.61
C ILE A 134 -6.90 -8.91 11.55
N ILE A 135 -6.48 -9.69 12.57
CA ILE A 135 -5.33 -9.34 13.43
C ILE A 135 -4.05 -9.25 12.59
N GLN A 136 -3.80 -10.20 11.69
CA GLN A 136 -2.63 -10.14 10.81
C GLN A 136 -2.65 -8.89 9.93
N LYS A 137 -3.82 -8.50 9.40
CA LYS A 137 -3.99 -7.28 8.60
C LYS A 137 -3.71 -6.02 9.40
N GLN A 138 -4.20 -5.94 10.64
CA GLN A 138 -3.91 -4.84 11.56
C GLN A 138 -2.40 -4.70 11.82
N ILE A 139 -1.72 -5.81 12.12
CA ILE A 139 -0.28 -5.83 12.38
C ILE A 139 0.49 -5.40 11.13
N TRP A 140 0.13 -5.93 9.97
CA TRP A 140 0.74 -5.57 8.69
C TRP A 140 0.57 -4.07 8.40
N ALA A 141 -0.64 -3.52 8.55
CA ALA A 141 -0.90 -2.10 8.29
C ALA A 141 -0.06 -1.21 9.22
N ARG A 142 0.07 -1.59 10.50
CA ARG A 142 0.94 -0.88 11.45
C ARG A 142 2.41 -0.92 11.03
N GLN A 143 2.91 -2.07 10.57
CA GLN A 143 4.30 -2.20 10.12
C GLN A 143 4.59 -1.37 8.87
N GLU A 144 3.71 -1.43 7.86
CA GLU A 144 3.86 -0.63 6.65
C GLU A 144 3.77 0.87 6.94
N ARG A 145 2.90 1.27 7.87
CA ARG A 145 2.85 2.65 8.37
C ARG A 145 4.18 3.10 8.97
N GLN A 146 4.81 2.27 9.79
CA GLN A 146 6.12 2.58 10.36
C GLN A 146 7.20 2.71 9.27
N LYS A 147 7.23 1.79 8.30
CA LYS A 147 8.16 1.86 7.16
C LYS A 147 7.96 3.12 6.32
N ALA A 148 6.72 3.53 6.09
CA ALA A 148 6.42 4.78 5.38
C ALA A 148 6.97 5.99 6.13
N LYS A 149 6.81 6.03 7.45
CA LYS A 149 7.38 7.09 8.29
C LYS A 149 8.91 7.10 8.23
N GLU A 150 9.56 5.95 8.34
CA GLU A 150 11.03 5.83 8.24
C GLU A 150 11.54 6.30 6.87
N ARG A 151 10.86 5.94 5.77
CA ARG A 151 11.19 6.44 4.43
C ARG A 151 11.07 7.95 4.32
N TRP A 152 10.03 8.53 4.92
CA TRP A 152 9.84 9.98 4.95
C TRP A 152 10.98 10.69 5.71
N GLU A 153 11.35 10.19 6.88
CA GLU A 153 12.45 10.74 7.70
C GLU A 153 13.79 10.63 6.97
N ASN A 154 14.06 9.50 6.32
CA ASN A 154 15.27 9.32 5.51
C ASN A 154 15.33 10.29 4.32
N ALA A 155 14.20 10.49 3.64
CA ALA A 155 14.13 11.43 2.51
C ALA A 155 14.33 12.89 2.99
N GLU A 156 13.76 13.27 4.12
CA GLU A 156 13.96 14.61 4.71
C GLU A 156 15.42 14.86 5.06
N ASN A 157 16.05 13.92 5.76
CA ASN A 157 17.47 14.00 6.11
C ASN A 157 18.35 14.09 4.86
N ARG A 158 18.03 13.32 3.81
CA ARG A 158 18.79 13.36 2.56
C ARG A 158 18.60 14.69 1.82
N LYS A 159 17.41 15.27 1.79
CA LYS A 159 17.18 16.61 1.20
C LYS A 159 18.03 17.67 1.88
N ALA A 160 18.10 17.67 3.20
CA ALA A 160 18.94 18.59 3.95
C ALA A 160 20.43 18.44 3.57
N ALA A 161 20.92 17.20 3.44
CA ALA A 161 22.29 16.92 2.99
C ALA A 161 22.54 17.39 1.55
N ILE A 162 21.59 17.17 0.63
CA ILE A 162 21.68 17.62 -0.78
C ILE A 162 21.84 19.14 -0.86
N ILE A 163 21.09 19.91 -0.06
CA ILE A 163 21.20 21.38 -0.02
C ILE A 163 22.63 21.81 0.33
N GLN A 164 23.21 21.22 1.39
CA GLN A 164 24.58 21.52 1.79
C GLN A 164 25.61 21.11 0.73
N GLU A 165 25.45 19.92 0.14
CA GLU A 165 26.33 19.44 -0.93
C GLU A 165 26.27 20.32 -2.18
N LYS A 166 25.08 20.82 -2.53
CA LYS A 166 24.87 21.71 -3.67
C LYS A 166 25.54 23.06 -3.43
N GLN A 167 25.36 23.66 -2.26
CA GLN A 167 26.05 24.91 -1.89
C GLN A 167 27.58 24.76 -2.00
N ASN A 168 28.13 23.64 -1.52
CA ASN A 168 29.56 23.36 -1.63
C ASN A 168 30.03 23.19 -3.10
N ALA A 169 29.22 22.54 -3.93
CA ALA A 169 29.52 22.40 -5.36
C ALA A 169 29.45 23.74 -6.11
N GLU A 170 28.47 24.58 -5.78
CA GLU A 170 28.30 25.91 -6.35
C GLU A 170 29.45 26.85 -5.98
N LEU A 171 29.90 26.83 -4.71
CA LEU A 171 31.06 27.60 -4.26
C LEU A 171 32.34 27.20 -5.02
N LYS A 172 32.60 25.89 -5.16
CA LYS A 172 33.74 25.39 -5.94
C LYS A 172 33.64 25.73 -7.41
N LEU A 173 32.45 25.67 -7.99
CA LEU A 173 32.20 26.05 -9.38
C LEU A 173 32.53 27.54 -9.61
N GLN A 174 32.12 28.42 -8.70
CA GLN A 174 32.45 29.85 -8.78
C GLN A 174 33.95 30.10 -8.66
N GLU A 175 34.64 29.38 -7.77
CA GLU A 175 36.09 29.45 -7.65
C GLU A 175 36.79 29.05 -8.95
N TYR A 176 36.43 27.91 -9.55
CA TYR A 176 37.02 27.47 -10.81
C TYR A 176 36.74 28.43 -11.96
N LYS A 177 35.51 28.95 -12.08
CA LYS A 177 35.17 29.94 -13.11
C LYS A 177 36.03 31.20 -13.01
N LYS A 178 36.20 31.75 -11.80
CA LYS A 178 37.07 32.92 -11.56
C LYS A 178 38.53 32.65 -11.94
N ARG A 179 39.06 31.47 -11.59
CA ARG A 179 40.44 31.07 -11.95
C ARG A 179 40.62 30.91 -13.46
N VAL A 180 39.68 30.28 -14.15
CA VAL A 180 39.72 30.14 -15.62
C VAL A 180 39.72 31.50 -16.29
N GLU A 181 38.87 32.43 -15.86
CA GLU A 181 38.79 33.79 -16.42
C GLU A 181 40.14 34.53 -16.35
N ILE A 182 40.84 34.43 -15.21
CA ILE A 182 42.19 35.02 -15.03
C ILE A 182 43.21 34.38 -15.98
N LEU A 183 43.19 33.06 -16.13
CA LEU A 183 44.13 32.35 -17.00
C LEU A 183 43.82 32.57 -18.49
N GLU A 184 42.56 32.81 -18.83
CA GLU A 184 42.15 33.15 -20.19
C GLU A 184 42.55 34.56 -20.61
N TYR A 185 42.58 35.51 -19.67
CA TYR A 185 43.16 36.83 -19.89
C TYR A 185 44.68 36.74 -20.18
N LYS A 186 45.38 35.79 -19.54
CA LYS A 186 46.83 35.54 -19.71
C LYS A 186 47.12 34.35 -20.64
N LYS A 187 46.35 34.17 -21.72
CA LYS A 187 46.47 32.99 -22.60
C LYS A 187 47.92 32.74 -23.04
N SER A 188 48.49 31.63 -22.60
CA SER A 188 49.81 31.16 -23.00
C SER A 188 49.84 29.63 -23.09
N TRP A 189 50.77 29.08 -23.86
CA TRP A 189 51.00 27.62 -23.86
C TRP A 189 51.39 27.09 -22.48
N SER A 190 52.04 27.93 -21.65
CA SER A 190 52.46 27.56 -20.30
C SER A 190 51.33 27.34 -19.31
N ASN A 191 50.11 27.87 -19.54
CA ASN A 191 48.96 27.66 -18.65
C ASN A 191 47.84 26.77 -19.25
N MET A 192 48.08 26.14 -20.41
CA MET A 192 47.09 25.32 -21.10
C MET A 192 46.62 24.11 -20.27
N LYS A 193 47.54 23.44 -19.57
CA LYS A 193 47.21 22.28 -18.72
C LYS A 193 46.28 22.66 -17.57
N GLU A 194 46.60 23.74 -16.86
CA GLU A 194 45.79 24.23 -15.73
C GLU A 194 44.40 24.66 -16.19
N ARG A 195 44.28 25.34 -17.34
CA ARG A 195 42.98 25.69 -17.94
C ARG A 195 42.13 24.45 -18.25
N MET A 196 42.74 23.39 -18.78
CA MET A 196 42.05 22.14 -19.09
C MET A 196 41.56 21.43 -17.82
N GLU A 197 42.38 21.39 -16.77
CA GLU A 197 42.02 20.83 -15.47
C GLU A 197 40.86 21.60 -14.82
N LEU A 198 40.91 22.94 -14.84
CA LEU A 198 39.83 23.77 -14.31
C LEU A 198 38.53 23.65 -15.12
N ASN A 199 38.59 23.61 -16.46
CA ASN A 199 37.40 23.40 -17.29
C ASN A 199 36.78 22.01 -17.06
N THR A 200 37.61 20.99 -16.85
CA THR A 200 37.14 19.66 -16.45
C THR A 200 36.48 19.71 -15.06
N GLY A 201 37.09 20.42 -14.11
CA GLY A 201 36.52 20.65 -12.79
C GLY A 201 35.17 21.37 -12.84
N ILE A 202 35.02 22.39 -13.70
CA ILE A 202 33.75 23.10 -13.96
C ILE A 202 32.69 22.13 -14.48
N ALA A 203 33.03 21.31 -15.49
CA ALA A 203 32.10 20.32 -16.04
C ALA A 203 31.64 19.32 -14.97
N LEU A 204 32.57 18.84 -14.13
CA LEU A 204 32.26 17.92 -13.03
C LEU A 204 31.36 18.55 -11.97
N GLN A 205 31.60 19.80 -11.56
CA GLN A 205 30.72 20.48 -10.59
C GLN A 205 29.33 20.75 -11.17
N ASN A 206 29.23 21.16 -12.44
CA ASN A 206 27.93 21.32 -13.12
C ASN A 206 27.16 20.00 -13.15
N ALA A 207 27.82 18.90 -13.53
CA ALA A 207 27.20 17.57 -13.53
C ALA A 207 26.74 17.16 -12.13
N LYS A 208 27.57 17.42 -11.09
CA LYS A 208 27.20 17.15 -9.70
C LYS A 208 25.95 17.94 -9.28
N ILE A 209 25.85 19.23 -9.62
CA ILE A 209 24.69 20.06 -9.29
C ILE A 209 23.41 19.50 -9.95
N VAL A 210 23.47 19.13 -11.23
CA VAL A 210 22.31 18.54 -11.95
C VAL A 210 21.88 17.21 -11.32
N THR A 211 22.83 16.36 -10.94
CA THR A 211 22.53 15.10 -10.25
C THR A 211 21.88 15.35 -8.90
N LEU A 212 22.39 16.31 -8.13
CA LEU A 212 21.82 16.69 -6.83
C LEU A 212 20.41 17.28 -6.97
N ASP A 213 20.14 18.08 -8.00
CA ASP A 213 18.80 18.61 -8.29
C ASP A 213 17.82 17.49 -8.65
N THR A 214 18.26 16.52 -9.44
CA THR A 214 17.45 15.34 -9.79
C THR A 214 17.17 14.49 -8.56
N GLU A 215 18.19 14.24 -7.74
CA GLU A 215 18.05 13.50 -6.50
C GLU A 215 17.09 14.20 -5.54
N TYR A 216 17.15 15.53 -5.42
CA TYR A 216 16.24 16.31 -4.59
C TYR A 216 14.77 16.07 -4.97
N LEU A 217 14.45 16.13 -6.27
CA LEU A 217 13.10 15.87 -6.78
C LEU A 217 12.63 14.44 -6.50
N ILE A 218 13.54 13.46 -6.59
CA ILE A 218 13.25 12.07 -6.22
C ILE A 218 12.89 11.98 -4.73
N GLN A 219 13.67 12.63 -3.85
CA GLN A 219 13.39 12.63 -2.42
C GLN A 219 12.05 13.32 -2.10
N GLU A 220 11.71 14.43 -2.76
CA GLU A 220 10.40 15.07 -2.62
C GLU A 220 9.24 14.14 -2.99
N LYS A 221 9.40 13.38 -4.07
CA LYS A 221 8.42 12.38 -4.46
C LYS A 221 8.30 11.28 -3.41
N ILE A 222 9.42 10.77 -2.92
CA ILE A 222 9.44 9.74 -1.85
C ILE A 222 8.69 10.25 -0.61
N GLN A 223 8.88 11.50 -0.21
CA GLN A 223 8.16 12.09 0.93
C GLN A 223 6.65 12.13 0.69
N LYS A 224 6.22 12.62 -0.49
CA LYS A 224 4.81 12.70 -0.84
C LYS A 224 4.15 11.31 -0.86
N ASP A 225 4.81 10.34 -1.48
CA ASP A 225 4.33 8.97 -1.58
C ASP A 225 4.28 8.32 -0.18
N SER A 226 5.28 8.57 0.66
CA SER A 226 5.33 8.07 2.04
C SER A 226 4.19 8.62 2.90
N VAL A 227 3.83 9.90 2.77
CA VAL A 227 2.68 10.49 3.48
C VAL A 227 1.36 9.90 3.00
N ALA A 228 1.21 9.68 1.69
CA ALA A 228 0.01 9.06 1.13
C ALA A 228 -0.15 7.61 1.62
N GLU A 229 0.95 6.86 1.64
CA GLU A 229 0.98 5.49 2.13
C GLU A 229 0.73 5.41 3.63
N GLU A 230 1.32 6.29 4.44
CA GLU A 230 1.06 6.34 5.89
C GLU A 230 -0.42 6.57 6.17
N LYS A 231 -1.06 7.52 5.45
CA LYS A 231 -2.50 7.79 5.58
C LYS A 231 -3.35 6.60 5.17
N SER A 232 -2.98 5.92 4.08
CA SER A 232 -3.68 4.70 3.63
C SER A 232 -3.58 3.60 4.68
N MET A 233 -2.37 3.34 5.18
CA MET A 233 -2.13 2.29 6.18
C MET A 233 -2.78 2.62 7.53
N PHE A 234 -2.84 3.89 7.92
CA PHE A 234 -3.59 4.32 9.08
C PHE A 234 -5.09 4.00 8.96
N LEU A 235 -5.67 4.23 7.78
CA LEU A 235 -7.07 3.88 7.53
C LEU A 235 -7.27 2.37 7.60
N GLU A 236 -6.42 1.58 6.94
CA GLU A 236 -6.50 0.11 6.99
C GLU A 236 -6.32 -0.46 8.40
N GLU A 237 -5.41 0.11 9.20
CA GLU A 237 -5.25 -0.25 10.61
C GLU A 237 -6.53 0.09 11.40
N THR A 238 -7.12 1.26 11.16
CA THR A 238 -8.34 1.72 11.85
C THR A 238 -9.55 0.85 11.50
N GLU A 239 -9.71 0.49 10.22
CA GLU A 239 -10.75 -0.44 9.76
C GLU A 239 -10.62 -1.81 10.43
N ALA A 240 -9.40 -2.36 10.49
CA ALA A 240 -9.15 -3.63 11.15
C ALA A 240 -9.39 -3.56 12.67
N ASN A 241 -8.96 -2.48 13.33
CA ASN A 241 -9.22 -2.23 14.75
C ASN A 241 -10.71 -2.21 15.07
N ALA A 242 -11.47 -1.41 14.32
CA ALA A 242 -12.91 -1.28 14.50
C ALA A 242 -13.63 -2.61 14.27
N ALA A 243 -13.23 -3.37 13.24
CA ALA A 243 -13.76 -4.71 13.01
C ALA A 243 -13.48 -5.66 14.19
N LEU A 244 -12.27 -5.66 14.74
CA LEU A 244 -11.92 -6.48 15.92
C LEU A 244 -12.69 -6.08 17.17
N ARG A 245 -12.98 -4.78 17.36
CA ARG A 245 -13.84 -4.28 18.45
C ARG A 245 -15.26 -4.81 18.31
N VAL A 246 -15.82 -4.76 17.11
CA VAL A 246 -17.15 -5.34 16.82
C VAL A 246 -17.16 -6.83 17.13
N ILE A 247 -16.13 -7.58 16.72
CA ILE A 247 -16.02 -9.01 17.04
C ILE A 247 -15.97 -9.24 18.56
N ALA A 248 -15.19 -8.46 19.30
CA ALA A 248 -15.04 -8.60 20.75
C ALA A 248 -16.31 -8.22 21.54
N SER A 249 -17.08 -7.25 21.07
CA SER A 249 -18.30 -6.76 21.73
C SER A 249 -19.54 -7.64 21.55
N ASN A 250 -19.47 -8.67 20.71
CA ASN A 250 -20.56 -9.63 20.45
C ASN A 250 -20.13 -11.08 20.78
N LEU A 251 -19.17 -11.23 21.69
CA LEU A 251 -18.79 -12.47 22.38
C LEU A 251 -19.28 -12.36 23.83
#